data_AF-A0A3D4RX76-F1
#
_entry.id   AF-A0A3D4RX76-F1
#
_cell.length_a   1.000
_cell.length_b   1.000
_cell.length_c   1.000
_cell.angle_alpha   90.00
_cell.angle_beta   90.00
_cell.angle_gamma   90.00
#
_symmetry.space_group_name_H-M   'P 1'
#
loop_
_entity.id
_entity.type
_entity.pdbx_description
1 polymer ?
#
loop_
_entity_poly.entity_id
_entity_poly.type
_entity_poly.pdbx_seq_one_letter_code
_entity_poly.pdbx_strand_id
1 'polypeptide(L)'
;MVAASGTGVWVAAVLEQESARAGGPAQIVCDHGHDLRKGVALFRQQAQGCVETYDISHAIAAHLKAHWRDAARLQGFLQQASTTSSHFQHTDLAFLLPPRQRTKARYMAIDSHIDRAQCLIGDSNRGDFSAIGRP
;
A
#
# COMPACT_ATOMS: atom_id res chain seq x y z
N MET A 1 30.94 -16.88 11.63
CA MET A 1 29.73 -17.35 12.34
C MET A 1 28.57 -17.21 11.39
N VAL A 2 28.09 -18.32 10.82
CA VAL A 2 27.10 -18.34 9.73
C VAL A 2 25.72 -18.22 10.34
N ALA A 3 25.05 -17.07 10.17
CA ALA A 3 23.69 -16.87 10.63
C ALA A 3 22.71 -17.58 9.67
N ALA A 4 21.86 -18.44 10.23
CA ALA A 4 20.91 -19.26 9.51
C ALA A 4 19.99 -18.42 8.60
N SER A 5 20.06 -18.67 7.29
CA SER A 5 19.37 -17.91 6.24
C SER A 5 17.89 -18.28 6.11
N GLY A 6 17.14 -18.22 7.20
CA GLY A 6 15.68 -18.17 7.15
C GLY A 6 15.25 -16.74 7.43
N THR A 7 14.66 -16.05 6.46
CA THR A 7 14.26 -14.63 6.59
C THR A 7 13.45 -14.36 7.88
N GLY A 8 12.61 -15.31 8.31
CA GLY A 8 11.89 -15.19 9.59
C GLY A 8 12.75 -15.23 10.85
N VAL A 9 13.87 -15.98 10.86
CA VAL A 9 14.84 -15.97 11.98
C VAL A 9 15.53 -14.61 12.04
N TRP A 10 15.86 -14.04 10.88
CA TRP A 10 16.41 -12.69 10.80
C TRP A 10 15.42 -11.65 11.33
N VAL A 11 14.14 -11.73 10.96
CA VAL A 11 13.10 -10.84 11.51
C VAL A 11 13.02 -10.92 13.04
N ALA A 12 13.05 -12.14 13.61
CA ALA A 12 13.03 -12.31 15.06
C ALA A 12 14.24 -11.64 15.74
N ALA A 13 15.45 -11.84 15.20
CA ALA A 13 16.67 -11.22 15.70
C ALA A 13 16.62 -9.68 15.66
N VAL A 14 16.06 -9.11 14.58
CA VAL A 14 15.84 -7.66 14.48
C VAL A 14 14.85 -7.18 15.54
N LEU A 15 13.75 -7.90 15.77
CA LEU A 15 12.77 -7.56 16.81
C LEU A 15 13.38 -7.63 18.22
N GLU A 16 14.22 -8.63 18.50
CA GLU A 16 14.97 -8.73 19.77
C GLU A 16 15.93 -7.55 19.95
N GLN A 17 16.69 -7.21 18.91
CA GLN A 17 17.65 -6.10 18.94
C GLN A 17 16.94 -4.76 19.19
N GLU A 18 15.83 -4.49 18.50
CA GLU A 18 15.09 -3.25 18.69
C GLU A 18 14.37 -3.21 20.04
N SER A 19 13.87 -4.35 20.53
CA SER A 19 13.25 -4.44 21.87
C SER A 19 14.27 -4.19 22.98
N ALA A 20 15.53 -4.59 22.82
CA ALA A 20 16.59 -4.28 23.77
C ALA A 20 16.90 -2.78 23.85
N ARG A 21 16.63 -2.02 22.77
CA ARG A 21 16.87 -0.58 22.69
C ARG A 21 15.67 0.26 23.11
N ALA A 22 14.46 -0.15 22.72
CA ALA A 22 13.23 0.63 22.87
C ALA A 22 12.27 0.07 23.94
N GLY A 23 12.58 -1.09 24.52
CA GLY A 23 11.64 -1.87 25.34
C GLY A 23 10.80 -2.83 24.48
N GLY A 24 10.28 -3.88 25.12
CA GLY A 24 9.47 -4.89 24.44
C GLY A 24 8.12 -4.31 23.97
N PRO A 25 7.68 -4.59 22.74
CA PRO A 25 6.41 -4.09 22.23
C PRO A 25 5.22 -4.77 22.93
N ALA A 26 4.19 -4.00 23.24
CA ALA A 26 2.90 -4.56 23.67
C ALA A 26 2.12 -5.20 22.51
N GLN A 27 2.34 -4.70 21.28
CA GLN A 27 1.65 -5.17 20.09
C GLN A 27 2.54 -5.02 18.85
N ILE A 28 2.47 -6.01 17.97
CA ILE A 28 3.03 -5.97 16.62
C ILE A 28 1.87 -6.06 15.62
N VAL A 29 1.75 -5.03 14.77
CA VAL A 29 0.80 -4.99 13.65
C VAL A 29 1.55 -5.34 12.36
N CYS A 30 1.14 -6.37 11.64
CA CYS A 30 1.84 -6.83 10.45
C CYS A 30 0.92 -7.38 9.36
N ASP A 31 1.38 -7.43 8.11
CA ASP A 31 0.64 -7.94 6.95
C ASP A 31 0.67 -9.49 6.82
N HIS A 32 1.14 -10.20 7.85
CA HIS A 32 1.34 -11.65 7.86
C HIS A 32 2.12 -12.20 6.63
N GLY A 33 2.97 -11.38 6.00
CA GLY A 33 3.95 -11.90 5.04
C GLY A 33 4.68 -13.10 5.63
N HIS A 34 4.91 -14.16 4.84
CA HIS A 34 5.36 -15.47 5.34
C HIS A 34 6.50 -15.38 6.37
N ASP A 35 7.51 -14.59 6.04
CA ASP A 35 8.71 -14.41 6.87
C ASP A 35 8.45 -13.55 8.10
N LEU A 36 7.62 -12.50 7.97
CA LEU A 36 7.22 -11.63 9.07
C LEU A 36 6.38 -12.41 10.10
N ARG A 37 5.41 -13.20 9.63
CA ARG A 37 4.62 -14.10 10.48
C ARG A 37 5.51 -15.09 11.24
N LYS A 38 6.49 -15.70 10.56
CA LYS A 38 7.43 -16.62 11.21
C LYS A 38 8.29 -15.89 12.26
N GLY A 39 8.82 -14.71 11.94
CA GLY A 39 9.67 -13.96 12.84
C GLY A 39 8.95 -13.42 14.07
N VAL A 40 7.74 -12.89 13.88
CA VAL A 40 6.88 -12.44 14.99
C VAL A 40 6.51 -13.62 15.89
N ALA A 41 6.15 -14.77 15.30
CA ALA A 41 5.86 -15.98 16.08
C ALA A 41 7.07 -16.46 16.90
N LEU A 42 8.28 -16.39 16.36
CA LEU A 42 9.52 -16.72 17.08
C LEU A 42 9.81 -15.73 18.21
N PHE A 43 9.75 -14.43 17.91
CA PHE A 43 9.98 -13.37 18.90
C PHE A 43 9.03 -13.47 20.10
N ARG A 44 7.74 -13.74 19.84
CA ARG A 44 6.70 -13.87 20.89
C ARG A 44 6.90 -15.06 21.83
N GLN A 45 7.76 -16.03 21.49
CA GLN A 45 8.11 -17.11 22.42
C GLN A 45 8.86 -16.58 23.66
N GLN A 46 9.60 -15.49 23.51
CA GLN A 46 10.40 -14.88 24.58
C GLN A 46 9.76 -13.60 25.14
N ALA A 47 8.89 -12.93 24.37
CA ALA A 47 8.19 -11.71 24.78
C ALA A 47 6.76 -11.99 25.28
N GLN A 48 6.64 -12.51 26.51
CA GLN A 48 5.34 -12.80 27.14
C GLN A 48 4.55 -11.49 27.37
N GLY A 49 3.51 -11.27 26.57
CA GLY A 49 2.66 -10.08 26.61
C GLY A 49 2.56 -9.33 25.28
N CYS A 50 3.46 -9.61 24.32
CA CYS A 50 3.34 -9.04 22.99
C CYS A 50 2.20 -9.71 22.21
N VAL A 51 1.20 -8.93 21.83
CA VAL A 51 0.09 -9.36 20.95
C VAL A 51 0.48 -9.18 19.49
N GLU A 52 0.09 -10.13 18.64
CA GLU A 52 0.20 -9.98 17.18
C GLU A 52 -1.19 -9.69 16.61
N THR A 53 -1.30 -8.70 15.74
CA THR A 53 -2.55 -8.35 15.07
C THR A 53 -2.32 -8.11 13.58
N TYR A 54 -3.31 -8.47 12.78
CA TYR A 54 -3.24 -8.28 11.34
C TYR A 54 -3.40 -6.81 10.96
N ASP A 55 -2.60 -6.33 10.01
CA ASP A 55 -2.79 -5.04 9.36
C ASP A 55 -4.10 -5.05 8.56
N ILE A 56 -5.12 -4.37 9.10
CA ILE A 56 -6.45 -4.28 8.49
C ILE A 56 -6.41 -3.59 7.13
N SER A 57 -5.49 -2.65 6.90
CA SER A 57 -5.36 -1.94 5.63
C SER A 57 -4.87 -2.90 4.55
N HIS A 58 -3.88 -3.73 4.88
CA HIS A 58 -3.45 -4.81 4.00
C HIS A 58 -4.57 -5.85 3.79
N ALA A 59 -5.30 -6.22 4.83
CA ALA A 59 -6.42 -7.15 4.75
C ALA A 59 -7.49 -6.67 3.75
N ILE A 60 -7.95 -5.43 3.89
CA ILE A 60 -8.92 -4.81 2.98
C ILE A 60 -8.38 -4.77 1.56
N ALA A 61 -7.13 -4.37 1.36
CA ALA A 61 -6.53 -4.34 0.04
C ALA A 61 -6.42 -5.74 -0.61
N ALA A 62 -6.17 -6.79 0.17
CA ALA A 62 -6.19 -8.16 -0.32
C ALA A 62 -7.58 -8.58 -0.79
N HIS A 63 -8.63 -8.20 -0.04
CA HIS A 63 -10.03 -8.43 -0.45
C HIS A 63 -10.40 -7.65 -1.71
N LEU A 64 -10.06 -6.36 -1.78
CA LEU A 64 -10.28 -5.53 -2.97
C LEU A 64 -9.55 -6.11 -4.18
N LYS A 65 -8.30 -6.56 -4.01
CA LYS A 65 -7.55 -7.23 -5.07
C LYS A 65 -8.25 -8.49 -5.54
N ALA A 66 -8.68 -9.36 -4.63
CA ALA A 66 -9.36 -10.60 -4.99
C ALA A 66 -10.64 -10.34 -5.77
N HIS A 67 -11.39 -9.29 -5.40
CA HIS A 67 -12.65 -8.94 -6.06
C HIS A 67 -12.44 -8.25 -7.43
N TRP A 68 -11.49 -7.32 -7.52
CA TRP A 68 -11.42 -6.40 -8.66
C TRP A 68 -10.28 -6.66 -9.65
N ARG A 69 -9.34 -7.57 -9.35
CA ARG A 69 -8.20 -7.83 -10.24
C ARG A 69 -8.60 -8.28 -11.64
N ASP A 70 -9.69 -9.04 -11.75
CA ASP A 70 -10.17 -9.62 -13.00
C ASP A 70 -11.34 -8.80 -13.58
N ALA A 71 -11.73 -7.69 -12.94
CA ALA A 71 -12.81 -6.84 -13.40
C ALA A 71 -12.36 -5.95 -14.58
N ALA A 72 -12.84 -6.27 -15.79
CA ALA A 72 -12.47 -5.58 -17.02
C ALA A 72 -12.65 -4.05 -16.98
N ARG A 73 -13.72 -3.57 -16.32
CA ARG A 73 -13.97 -2.13 -16.17
C ARG A 73 -12.86 -1.43 -15.38
N LEU A 74 -12.41 -2.01 -14.26
CA LEU A 74 -11.33 -1.42 -13.47
C LEU A 74 -10.00 -1.49 -14.23
N GLN A 75 -9.70 -2.61 -14.87
CA GLN A 75 -8.46 -2.74 -15.65
C GLN A 75 -8.43 -1.77 -16.83
N GLY A 76 -9.56 -1.59 -17.52
CA GLY A 76 -9.69 -0.60 -18.59
C GLY A 76 -9.46 0.83 -18.10
N PHE A 77 -10.08 1.20 -16.97
CA PHE A 77 -9.87 2.50 -16.34
C PHE A 77 -8.39 2.74 -15.97
N LEU A 78 -7.74 1.77 -15.31
CA LEU A 78 -6.33 1.88 -14.96
C LEU A 78 -5.44 1.93 -16.21
N GLN A 79 -5.74 1.16 -17.25
CA GLN A 79 -4.98 1.23 -18.50
C GLN A 79 -5.08 2.62 -19.13
N GLN A 80 -6.28 3.19 -19.21
CA GLN A 80 -6.49 4.55 -19.72
C GLN A 80 -5.75 5.59 -18.89
N ALA A 81 -5.84 5.50 -17.56
CA ALA A 81 -5.10 6.39 -16.68
C ALA A 81 -3.58 6.34 -16.93
N SER A 82 -3.02 5.15 -17.11
CA SER A 82 -1.59 4.97 -17.42
C SER A 82 -1.23 5.58 -18.78
N THR A 83 -2.02 5.29 -19.81
CA THR A 83 -1.82 5.85 -21.17
C THR A 83 -1.92 7.38 -21.17
N THR A 84 -2.88 7.95 -20.46
CA THR A 84 -3.02 9.40 -20.28
C THR A 84 -1.78 10.00 -19.62
N SER A 85 -1.27 9.40 -18.53
CA SER A 85 -0.02 9.85 -17.91
C SER A 85 1.13 9.88 -18.91
N SER A 86 1.34 8.81 -19.68
CA SER A 86 2.44 8.76 -20.65
C SER A 86 2.32 9.80 -21.76
N HIS A 87 1.11 10.10 -22.24
CA HIS A 87 0.91 11.06 -23.33
C HIS A 87 1.00 12.52 -22.88
N PHE A 88 0.49 12.85 -21.69
CA PHE A 88 0.30 14.25 -21.28
C PHE A 88 1.31 14.75 -20.22
N GLN A 89 2.18 13.90 -19.68
CA GLN A 89 3.20 14.28 -18.67
C GLN A 89 4.16 15.39 -19.09
N HIS A 90 4.39 15.59 -20.39
CA HIS A 90 5.26 16.64 -20.92
C HIS A 90 4.48 17.68 -21.72
N THR A 91 3.24 17.95 -21.31
CA THR A 91 2.36 18.94 -21.93
C THR A 91 1.84 19.91 -20.88
N ASP A 92 1.29 21.04 -21.32
CA ASP A 92 0.64 22.01 -20.42
C ASP A 92 -0.60 21.43 -19.71
N LEU A 93 -1.05 20.23 -20.09
CA LEU A 93 -2.14 19.49 -19.46
C LEU A 93 -1.68 18.56 -18.32
N ALA A 94 -0.40 18.58 -17.93
CA ALA A 94 0.13 17.70 -16.89
C ALA A 94 -0.59 17.82 -15.54
N PHE A 95 -1.20 18.97 -15.23
CA PHE A 95 -2.00 19.18 -14.03
C PHE A 95 -3.30 18.32 -13.99
N LEU A 96 -3.75 17.82 -15.15
CA LEU A 96 -4.93 16.95 -15.28
C LEU A 96 -4.64 15.46 -15.03
N LEU A 97 -3.37 15.10 -14.83
CA LEU A 97 -2.98 13.70 -14.82
C LEU A 97 -3.55 12.91 -13.63
N PRO A 98 -3.83 11.61 -13.82
CA PRO A 98 -4.17 10.73 -12.72
C PRO A 98 -2.96 10.52 -11.80
N PRO A 99 -3.17 10.06 -10.55
CA PRO A 99 -2.08 9.72 -9.65
C PRO A 99 -1.19 8.64 -10.26
N ARG A 100 0.05 8.55 -9.77
CA ARG A 100 0.99 7.52 -10.21
C ARG A 100 0.51 6.13 -9.78
N GLN A 101 0.31 5.24 -10.74
CA GLN A 101 -0.03 3.84 -10.46
C GLN A 101 1.14 3.12 -9.81
N ARG A 102 0.88 2.57 -8.61
CA ARG A 102 1.88 1.79 -7.89
C ARG A 102 1.90 0.33 -8.34
N THR A 103 3.10 -0.24 -8.36
CA THR A 103 3.32 -1.68 -8.56
C THR A 103 3.15 -2.46 -7.24
N LYS A 104 3.44 -1.83 -6.10
CA LYS A 104 3.24 -2.35 -4.74
C LYS A 104 2.10 -1.60 -4.04
N ALA A 105 1.39 -2.27 -3.14
CA ALA A 105 0.27 -1.68 -2.38
C ALA A 105 -0.81 -1.01 -3.26
N ARG A 106 -0.97 -1.45 -4.52
CA ARG A 106 -1.88 -0.82 -5.51
C ARG A 106 -3.31 -0.69 -4.98
N TYR A 107 -3.83 -1.75 -4.39
CA TYR A 107 -5.21 -1.79 -3.87
C TYR A 107 -5.37 -1.07 -2.52
N MET A 108 -4.27 -0.69 -1.86
CA MET A 108 -4.31 0.19 -0.69
C MET A 108 -4.39 1.67 -1.08
N ALA A 109 -4.01 2.02 -2.32
CA ALA A 109 -3.96 3.39 -2.83
C ALA A 109 -4.90 3.60 -4.04
N ILE A 110 -5.86 2.68 -4.24
CA ILE A 110 -6.74 2.69 -5.40
C ILE A 110 -7.77 3.83 -5.35
N ASP A 111 -8.13 4.25 -4.14
CA ASP A 111 -8.98 5.40 -3.81
C ASP A 111 -8.49 6.68 -4.50
N SER A 112 -7.19 6.97 -4.44
CA SER A 112 -6.62 8.17 -5.05
C SER A 112 -6.93 8.31 -6.54
N HIS A 113 -7.02 7.20 -7.27
CA HIS A 113 -7.38 7.20 -8.68
C HIS A 113 -8.86 7.52 -8.90
N ILE A 114 -9.73 6.98 -8.03
CA ILE A 114 -11.17 7.23 -8.07
C ILE A 114 -11.45 8.69 -7.72
N ASP A 115 -10.84 9.20 -6.65
CA ASP A 115 -10.99 10.58 -6.19
C ASP A 115 -10.55 11.55 -7.29
N ARG A 116 -9.38 11.31 -7.91
CA ARG A 116 -8.90 12.18 -8.99
C ARG A 116 -9.85 12.18 -10.19
N ALA A 117 -10.40 11.02 -10.56
CA ALA A 117 -11.36 10.90 -11.63
C ALA A 117 -12.68 11.64 -11.30
N GLN A 118 -13.18 11.53 -10.07
CA GLN A 118 -14.36 12.24 -9.61
C GLN A 118 -14.16 13.76 -9.63
N CYS A 119 -13.01 14.25 -9.16
CA CYS A 119 -12.66 15.67 -9.26
C CYS A 119 -12.67 16.14 -10.71
N LEU A 120 -12.01 15.41 -11.61
CA LEU A 120 -11.95 15.75 -13.03
C LEU A 120 -13.33 15.80 -13.69
N ILE A 121 -14.21 14.84 -13.38
CA ILE A 121 -15.60 14.85 -13.84
C ILE A 121 -16.34 16.08 -13.30
N GLY A 122 -16.14 16.41 -12.01
CA GLY A 122 -16.73 17.59 -11.39
C GLY A 122 -16.30 18.90 -12.04
N ASP A 123 -15.01 19.07 -12.32
CA ASP A 123 -14.46 20.25 -13.00
C ASP A 123 -14.99 20.37 -14.42
N SER A 124 -15.03 19.25 -15.16
CA SER A 124 -15.60 19.17 -16.50
C SER A 124 -17.08 19.60 -16.53
N ASN A 125 -17.87 19.09 -15.59
CA ASN A 125 -19.29 19.45 -15.48
C ASN A 125 -19.52 20.93 -15.14
N ARG A 126 -18.59 21.57 -14.42
CA ARG A 126 -18.63 23.00 -14.10
C ARG A 126 -18.11 23.88 -15.25
N GLY A 127 -17.31 23.32 -16.15
CA GLY A 127 -16.54 24.10 -17.12
C GLY A 127 -15.44 24.96 -16.47
N ASP A 128 -15.09 24.69 -15.21
CA ASP A 128 -14.11 25.43 -14.43
C ASP A 128 -12.98 24.50 -14.00
N PHE A 129 -11.80 24.72 -14.59
CA PHE A 129 -10.57 23.99 -14.32
C PHE A 129 -9.57 24.81 -13.49
N SER A 130 -9.95 26.02 -13.04
CA SER A 130 -9.05 26.98 -12.39
C SER A 130 -8.59 26.55 -10.99
N ALA A 131 -9.35 25.63 -10.36
CA ALA A 131 -9.07 25.07 -9.04
C ALA A 131 -8.16 23.83 -9.07
N ILE A 132 -7.88 23.27 -10.25
CA ILE A 132 -7.12 22.02 -10.35
C ILE A 132 -5.65 22.26 -10.02
N GLY A 133 -5.12 21.50 -9.05
CA GLY A 133 -3.71 21.56 -8.66
C GLY A 133 -3.38 22.69 -7.70
N ARG A 134 -4.37 23.38 -7.14
CA ARG A 134 -4.17 24.26 -5.98
C ARG A 134 -4.06 23.42 -4.71
N PRO A 135 -3.12 23.74 -3.79
CA PRO A 135 -2.93 23.01 -2.54
C PRO A 135 -4.14 23.12 -1.60
#